data_AF-A0A3A0FJD3-F1
#
_entry.id   AF-A0A3A0FJD3-F1
#
_cell.length_a   1.000
_cell.length_b   1.000
_cell.length_c   1.000
_cell.angle_alpha   90.00
_cell.angle_beta   90.00
_cell.angle_gamma   90.00
#
_symmetry.space_group_name_H-M   'P 1'
#
loop_
_entity.id
_entity.type
_entity.pdbx_description
1 polymer ?
#
loop_
_entity_poly.entity_id
_entity_poly.type
_entity_poly.pdbx_seq_one_letter_code
_entity_poly.pdbx_strand_id
1 'polypeptide(L)'
;MPFKDRMDAGRKLAERLASFRGRADVLLYALPRGGAVLGAEIAKTLEKPFDLLVTRKIGAPFDEEYAVGALAETGDIIWNEEERSRFDEQALMSIVEQQKTEAKRRVDLYRRGRALPDMTGKTAIIVDDGVATGYTMRAAVAAAKRRHAAAVIVAVPHGAKDSLEELRKEGAQVIALEEPAWYGAVGMFYHVFPQVEDEEVLALMKSYGAKS
;
A
#
# COMPACT_ATOMS: atom_id res chain seq x y z
N MET A 1 -11.58 -16.41 -11.55
CA MET A 1 -10.86 -15.22 -11.05
C MET A 1 -9.38 -15.60 -10.96
N PRO A 2 -8.44 -14.68 -11.26
CA PRO A 2 -7.01 -15.04 -11.38
C PRO A 2 -6.35 -15.52 -10.08
N PHE A 3 -6.92 -15.16 -8.93
CA PHE A 3 -6.39 -15.54 -7.61
C PHE A 3 -7.44 -16.26 -6.77
N LYS A 4 -7.00 -17.29 -6.04
CA LYS A 4 -7.87 -18.01 -5.08
C LYS A 4 -8.21 -17.12 -3.89
N ASP A 5 -7.19 -16.54 -3.28
CA ASP A 5 -7.25 -15.65 -2.12
C ASP A 5 -6.00 -14.76 -2.10
N ARG A 6 -5.87 -13.92 -1.07
CA ARG A 6 -4.69 -13.05 -0.88
C ARG A 6 -3.38 -13.83 -0.69
N MET A 7 -3.43 -15.04 -0.13
CA MET A 7 -2.23 -15.85 0.07
C MET A 7 -1.71 -16.40 -1.26
N ASP A 8 -2.61 -16.90 -2.13
CA ASP A 8 -2.29 -17.35 -3.49
C ASP A 8 -1.66 -16.20 -4.31
N ALA A 9 -2.27 -15.02 -4.26
CA ALA A 9 -1.73 -13.83 -4.91
C ALA A 9 -0.35 -13.43 -4.36
N GLY A 10 -0.18 -13.45 -3.03
CA GLY A 10 1.07 -13.14 -2.36
C GLY A 10 2.20 -14.09 -2.76
N ARG A 11 1.94 -15.39 -2.87
CA ARG A 11 2.93 -16.39 -3.31
C ARG A 11 3.38 -16.17 -4.75
N LYS A 12 2.44 -15.98 -5.68
CA LYS A 12 2.75 -15.68 -7.08
C LYS A 12 3.54 -14.37 -7.23
N LEU A 13 3.20 -13.35 -6.44
CA LEU A 13 3.91 -12.08 -6.44
C LEU A 13 5.32 -12.23 -5.84
N ALA A 14 5.48 -13.07 -4.82
CA ALA A 14 6.78 -13.36 -4.20
C ALA A 14 7.75 -14.04 -5.18
N GLU A 15 7.28 -14.93 -6.05
CA GLU A 15 8.09 -15.54 -7.11
C GLU A 15 8.69 -14.48 -8.04
N ARG A 16 7.91 -13.44 -8.40
CA ARG A 16 8.39 -12.32 -9.22
C ARG A 16 9.40 -11.44 -8.50
N LEU A 17 9.44 -11.48 -7.17
CA LEU A 17 10.36 -10.73 -6.32
C LEU A 17 11.58 -11.55 -5.87
N ALA A 18 11.69 -12.83 -6.25
CA ALA A 18 12.74 -13.73 -5.76
C ALA A 18 14.18 -13.19 -5.97
N SER A 19 14.41 -12.37 -7.01
CA SER A 19 15.71 -11.73 -7.26
C SER A 19 16.14 -10.72 -6.19
N PHE A 20 15.24 -10.31 -5.28
CA PHE A 20 15.55 -9.42 -4.16
C PHE A 20 15.93 -10.16 -2.88
N ARG A 21 15.84 -11.49 -2.84
CA ARG A 21 16.18 -12.30 -1.65
C ARG A 21 17.61 -12.03 -1.18
N GLY A 22 17.79 -11.86 0.13
CA GLY A 22 19.10 -11.65 0.76
C GLY A 22 19.73 -10.26 0.56
N ARG A 23 19.15 -9.37 -0.27
CA ARG A 23 19.73 -8.04 -0.52
C ARG A 23 19.65 -7.11 0.70
N ALA A 24 20.76 -6.72 1.29
CA ALA A 24 20.77 -5.87 2.49
C ALA A 24 20.16 -4.46 2.30
N ASP A 25 20.04 -3.98 1.07
CA ASP A 25 19.50 -2.68 0.73
C ASP A 25 17.97 -2.67 0.47
N VAL A 26 17.31 -3.82 0.56
CA VAL A 26 15.86 -3.95 0.33
C VAL A 26 15.08 -3.90 1.63
N LEU A 27 14.03 -3.06 1.63
CA LEU A 27 13.00 -2.97 2.66
C LEU A 27 11.64 -3.30 2.04
N LEU A 28 10.84 -4.09 2.76
CA LEU A 28 9.52 -4.53 2.32
C LEU A 28 8.44 -3.85 3.17
N TYR A 29 7.52 -3.16 2.51
CA TYR A 29 6.38 -2.49 3.11
C TYR A 29 5.09 -3.03 2.53
N ALA A 30 4.08 -3.18 3.38
CA ALA A 30 2.73 -3.54 2.99
C ALA A 30 1.75 -2.43 3.40
N LEU A 31 0.77 -2.15 2.54
CA LEU A 31 -0.34 -1.27 2.89
C LEU A 31 -1.38 -2.08 3.69
N PRO A 32 -1.74 -1.64 4.91
CA PRO A 32 -2.76 -2.33 5.68
C PRO A 32 -4.18 -2.01 5.18
N ARG A 33 -5.12 -2.95 5.27
CA ARG A 33 -5.01 -4.24 5.96
C ARG A 33 -4.69 -5.40 4.99
N GLY A 34 -5.31 -5.41 3.82
CA GLY A 34 -5.20 -6.50 2.84
C GLY A 34 -3.78 -6.79 2.39
N GLY A 35 -2.99 -5.75 2.08
CA GLY A 35 -1.59 -5.88 1.68
C GLY A 35 -0.70 -6.61 2.70
N ALA A 36 -1.04 -6.61 4.00
CA ALA A 36 -0.24 -7.30 5.03
C ALA A 36 -0.17 -8.81 4.82
N VAL A 37 -1.25 -9.43 4.31
CA VAL A 37 -1.29 -10.86 3.98
C VAL A 37 -0.27 -11.19 2.88
N LEU A 38 -0.19 -10.34 1.86
CA LEU A 38 0.77 -10.48 0.76
C LEU A 38 2.19 -10.19 1.25
N GLY A 39 2.35 -9.14 2.06
CA GLY A 39 3.62 -8.79 2.70
C GLY A 39 4.22 -9.96 3.48
N ALA A 40 3.41 -10.73 4.20
CA ALA A 40 3.86 -11.93 4.90
C ALA A 40 4.33 -13.06 3.97
N GLU A 41 3.62 -13.32 2.87
CA GLU A 41 4.06 -14.33 1.88
C GLU A 41 5.36 -13.92 1.16
N ILE A 42 5.51 -12.63 0.86
CA ILE A 42 6.72 -12.09 0.23
C ILE A 42 7.89 -12.09 1.24
N ALA A 43 7.64 -11.71 2.49
CA ALA A 43 8.63 -11.72 3.57
C ALA A 43 9.29 -13.10 3.73
N LYS A 44 8.50 -14.18 3.67
CA LYS A 44 9.01 -15.57 3.69
C LYS A 44 10.00 -15.83 2.55
N THR A 45 9.65 -15.42 1.34
CA THR A 45 10.44 -15.68 0.13
C THR A 45 11.71 -14.83 0.09
N LEU A 46 11.63 -13.58 0.54
CA LEU A 46 12.78 -12.67 0.59
C LEU A 46 13.69 -12.90 1.81
N GLU A 47 13.24 -13.71 2.76
CA GLU A 47 13.88 -13.90 4.08
C GLU A 47 14.12 -12.57 4.78
N LYS A 48 13.13 -11.68 4.69
CA LYS A 48 13.18 -10.32 5.21
C LYS A 48 11.89 -9.99 5.93
N PRO A 49 11.98 -9.30 7.08
CA PRO A 49 10.77 -8.79 7.70
C PRO A 49 10.11 -7.76 6.80
N PHE A 50 8.78 -7.72 6.84
CA PHE A 50 8.03 -6.59 6.29
C PHE A 50 7.67 -5.59 7.38
N ASP A 51 7.28 -4.38 6.98
CA ASP A 51 6.62 -3.44 7.86
C ASP A 51 5.37 -2.87 7.19
N LEU A 52 4.59 -2.10 7.95
CA LEU A 52 3.40 -1.43 7.44
C LEU A 52 3.71 0.02 7.11
N LEU A 53 3.37 0.43 5.90
CA LEU A 53 3.30 1.83 5.50
C LEU A 53 1.82 2.22 5.48
N VAL A 54 1.36 2.88 6.55
CA VAL A 54 -0.05 3.20 6.71
C VAL A 54 -0.43 4.34 5.75
N THR A 55 -1.39 4.08 4.88
CA THR A 55 -2.05 5.09 4.05
C THR A 55 -3.56 5.08 4.29
N ARG A 56 -4.22 6.22 4.07
CA ARG A 56 -5.67 6.40 4.21
C ARG A 56 -6.22 7.11 2.99
N LYS A 57 -7.31 6.58 2.44
CA LYS A 57 -8.12 7.26 1.41
C LYS A 57 -8.73 8.52 2.03
N ILE A 58 -8.72 9.61 1.28
CA ILE A 58 -9.52 10.80 1.55
C ILE A 58 -10.74 10.71 0.63
N GLY A 59 -11.90 10.46 1.24
CA GLY A 59 -13.17 10.40 0.52
C GLY A 59 -13.71 11.81 0.23
N ALA A 60 -14.66 11.90 -0.70
CA ALA A 60 -15.40 13.12 -0.92
C ALA A 60 -16.31 13.44 0.28
N PRO A 61 -16.63 14.73 0.49
CA PRO A 61 -17.76 15.09 1.34
C PRO A 61 -19.01 14.32 0.92
N PHE A 62 -19.69 13.70 1.89
CA PHE A 62 -20.92 12.93 1.73
C PHE A 62 -20.81 11.57 0.99
N ASP A 63 -19.63 11.20 0.49
CA ASP A 63 -19.35 9.87 -0.08
C ASP A 63 -17.91 9.44 0.25
N GLU A 64 -17.76 8.67 1.33
CA GLU A 64 -16.47 8.16 1.78
C GLU A 64 -15.85 7.14 0.80
N GLU A 65 -16.68 6.48 -0.02
CA GLU A 65 -16.20 5.51 -0.98
C GLU A 65 -15.56 6.18 -2.21
N TYR A 66 -16.06 7.35 -2.58
CA TYR A 66 -15.51 8.15 -3.66
C TYR A 66 -14.19 8.84 -3.28
N ALA A 67 -13.07 8.29 -3.75
CA ALA A 67 -11.74 8.79 -3.41
C ALA A 67 -11.39 10.10 -4.15
N VAL A 68 -11.15 11.17 -3.40
CA VAL A 68 -10.63 12.46 -3.94
C VAL A 68 -9.13 12.63 -3.67
N GLY A 69 -8.55 11.75 -2.85
CA GLY A 69 -7.12 11.74 -2.55
C GLY A 69 -6.75 10.61 -1.60
N ALA A 70 -5.51 10.65 -1.12
CA ALA A 70 -5.02 9.78 -0.05
C ALA A 70 -3.89 10.46 0.71
N LEU A 71 -3.69 10.04 1.96
CA LEU A 71 -2.57 10.46 2.79
C LEU A 71 -1.76 9.27 3.30
N ALA A 72 -0.47 9.49 3.52
CA ALA A 72 0.43 8.56 4.20
C ALA A 72 0.68 8.99 5.65
N GLU A 73 1.05 8.04 6.52
CA GLU A 73 1.43 8.28 7.92
C GLU A 73 2.60 9.27 8.09
N THR A 74 3.36 9.51 7.02
CA THR A 74 4.45 10.47 6.93
C THR A 74 3.96 11.91 6.74
N GLY A 75 2.65 12.12 6.54
CA GLY A 75 2.02 13.41 6.31
C GLY A 75 1.88 13.78 4.82
N ASP A 76 2.37 12.94 3.92
CA ASP A 76 2.25 13.15 2.47
C ASP A 76 0.80 13.00 2.03
N ILE A 77 0.30 13.95 1.26
CA ILE A 77 -1.06 13.92 0.70
C ILE A 77 -0.96 13.96 -0.82
N ILE A 78 -1.70 13.08 -1.48
CA ILE A 78 -1.92 13.04 -2.92
C ILE A 78 -3.39 13.36 -3.18
N TRP A 79 -3.63 14.35 -4.03
CA TRP A 79 -4.96 14.75 -4.45
C TRP A 79 -5.22 14.33 -5.90
N ASN A 80 -6.49 14.08 -6.21
CA ASN A 80 -7.00 14.34 -7.55
C ASN A 80 -7.43 15.80 -7.59
N GLU A 81 -6.65 16.66 -8.26
CA GLU A 81 -6.94 18.10 -8.29
C GLU A 81 -8.26 18.42 -9.00
N GLU A 82 -8.65 17.63 -10.00
CA GLU A 82 -9.95 17.81 -10.67
C GLU A 82 -11.09 17.56 -9.69
N GLU A 83 -11.07 16.44 -8.97
CA GLU A 83 -12.12 16.10 -8.01
C GLU A 83 -12.07 17.01 -6.79
N ARG A 84 -10.88 17.33 -6.27
CA ARG A 84 -10.69 18.26 -5.16
C ARG A 84 -11.34 19.61 -5.45
N SER A 85 -11.21 20.12 -6.67
CA SER A 85 -11.77 21.42 -7.07
C SER A 85 -13.30 21.49 -7.03
N ARG A 86 -13.99 20.34 -6.95
CA ARG A 86 -15.45 20.24 -6.89
C ARG A 86 -16.01 20.39 -5.48
N PHE A 87 -15.16 20.43 -4.45
CA PHE A 87 -15.58 20.43 -3.06
C PHE A 87 -15.00 21.61 -2.27
N ASP A 88 -15.71 21.99 -1.21
CA ASP A 88 -15.25 23.01 -0.28
C ASP A 88 -13.96 22.58 0.44
N GLU A 89 -12.99 23.48 0.51
CA GLU A 89 -11.67 23.18 1.08
C GLU A 89 -11.74 22.93 2.59
N GLN A 90 -12.60 23.63 3.33
CA GLN A 90 -12.73 23.42 4.77
C GLN A 90 -13.34 22.05 5.07
N ALA A 91 -14.35 21.65 4.29
CA ALA A 91 -14.94 20.31 4.38
C ALA A 91 -13.90 19.22 4.11
N LEU A 92 -13.09 19.35 3.06
CA LEU A 92 -12.02 18.41 2.74
C LEU A 92 -10.96 18.36 3.86
N MET A 93 -10.55 19.50 4.39
CA MET A 93 -9.55 19.55 5.47
C MET A 93 -10.06 18.90 6.76
N SER A 94 -11.36 18.96 7.06
CA SER A 94 -11.96 18.22 8.17
C SER A 94 -11.80 16.71 7.99
N ILE A 95 -12.04 16.19 6.77
CA ILE A 95 -11.84 14.78 6.43
C ILE A 95 -10.35 14.40 6.54
N VAL A 96 -9.44 15.27 6.09
CA VAL A 96 -7.99 15.04 6.24
C VAL A 96 -7.60 14.84 7.70
N GLU A 97 -8.07 15.69 8.60
CA GLU A 97 -7.73 15.57 10.04
C GLU A 97 -8.31 14.29 10.67
N GLN A 98 -9.51 13.88 10.27
CA GLN A 98 -10.07 12.59 10.68
C GLN A 98 -9.20 11.42 10.18
N GLN A 99 -8.80 11.43 8.91
CA GLN A 99 -7.98 10.37 8.33
C GLN A 99 -6.54 10.37 8.90
N LYS A 100 -5.98 11.52 9.27
CA LYS A 100 -4.72 11.61 10.01
C LYS A 100 -4.83 10.97 11.40
N THR A 101 -5.93 11.23 12.11
CA THR A 101 -6.20 10.64 13.43
C THR A 101 -6.30 9.12 13.34
N GLU A 102 -7.03 8.60 12.34
CA GLU A 102 -7.13 7.16 12.10
C GLU A 102 -5.80 6.54 11.64
N ALA A 103 -5.05 7.21 10.76
CA ALA A 103 -3.70 6.76 10.38
C ALA A 103 -2.80 6.63 11.61
N LYS A 104 -2.82 7.64 12.49
CA LYS A 104 -2.08 7.61 13.76
C LYS A 104 -2.52 6.46 14.66
N ARG A 105 -3.84 6.23 14.82
CA ARG A 105 -4.36 5.09 15.60
C ARG A 105 -3.79 3.76 15.10
N ARG A 106 -3.80 3.54 13.78
CA ARG A 106 -3.25 2.33 13.15
C ARG A 106 -1.75 2.19 13.32
N VAL A 107 -1.02 3.28 13.16
CA VAL A 107 0.43 3.34 13.43
C VAL A 107 0.74 2.90 14.86
N ASP A 108 0.05 3.51 15.82
CA ASP A 108 0.27 3.24 17.25
C ASP A 108 -0.10 1.78 17.57
N LEU A 109 -1.19 1.26 16.99
CA LEU A 109 -1.63 -0.12 17.14
C LEU A 109 -0.62 -1.13 16.59
N TYR A 110 -0.19 -0.97 15.34
CA TYR A 110 0.64 -1.96 14.66
C TYR A 110 2.12 -1.88 15.04
N ARG A 111 2.66 -0.66 15.18
CA ARG A 111 4.08 -0.46 15.48
C ARG A 111 4.38 -0.34 16.97
N ARG A 112 3.38 -0.10 17.84
CA ARG A 112 3.53 -0.05 19.31
C ARG A 112 4.71 0.83 19.77
N GLY A 113 4.81 2.03 19.20
CA GLY A 113 5.88 2.98 19.47
C GLY A 113 7.16 2.80 18.63
N ARG A 114 7.26 1.74 17.82
CA ARG A 114 8.37 1.55 16.88
C ARG A 114 8.26 2.55 15.72
N ALA A 115 9.39 3.16 15.35
CA ALA A 115 9.47 4.03 14.18
C ALA A 115 9.32 3.23 12.87
N LEU A 116 8.84 3.91 11.81
CA LEU A 116 8.89 3.36 10.46
C LEU A 116 10.38 3.19 10.06
N PRO A 117 10.79 2.02 9.51
CA PRO A 117 12.16 1.78 9.08
C PRO A 117 12.64 2.84 8.09
N ASP A 118 13.88 3.28 8.27
CA ASP A 118 14.49 4.32 7.45
C ASP A 118 14.72 3.83 6.02
N MET A 119 14.14 4.55 5.07
CA MET A 119 14.21 4.25 3.64
C MET A 119 15.43 4.87 2.96
N THR A 120 16.20 5.71 3.65
CA THR A 120 17.29 6.49 3.06
C THR A 120 18.32 5.59 2.36
N GLY A 121 18.47 5.79 1.05
CA GLY A 121 19.41 5.01 0.22
C GLY A 121 19.01 3.54 0.00
N LYS A 122 17.77 3.14 0.36
CA LYS A 122 17.26 1.77 0.25
C LYS A 122 16.33 1.61 -0.94
N THR A 123 16.18 0.36 -1.39
CA THR A 123 15.12 -0.05 -2.32
C THR A 123 13.88 -0.38 -1.49
N ALA A 124 12.83 0.45 -1.59
CA ALA A 124 11.55 0.22 -0.93
C ALA A 124 10.60 -0.57 -1.85
N ILE A 125 10.27 -1.81 -1.48
CA ILE A 125 9.22 -2.59 -2.12
C ILE A 125 7.92 -2.32 -1.37
N ILE A 126 6.89 -1.84 -2.05
CA ILE A 126 5.59 -1.49 -1.49
C ILE A 126 4.53 -2.41 -2.11
N VAL A 127 3.76 -3.09 -1.26
CA VAL A 127 2.79 -4.13 -1.65
C VAL A 127 1.39 -3.78 -1.18
N ASP A 128 0.39 -4.07 -2.03
CA ASP A 128 -1.02 -4.06 -1.67
C ASP A 128 -1.78 -5.16 -2.44
N ASP A 129 -3.01 -5.46 -2.03
CA ASP A 129 -3.84 -6.51 -2.67
C ASP A 129 -4.37 -6.13 -4.06
N GLY A 130 -4.38 -4.84 -4.41
CA GLY A 130 -4.54 -4.39 -5.79
C GLY A 130 -4.58 -2.87 -5.92
N VAL A 131 -4.56 -2.37 -7.16
CA VAL A 131 -4.56 -0.92 -7.44
C VAL A 131 -5.77 -0.56 -8.28
N ALA A 132 -6.81 0.01 -7.65
CA ALA A 132 -8.00 0.50 -8.35
C ALA A 132 -7.79 1.91 -8.91
N THR A 133 -8.00 2.96 -8.08
CA THR A 133 -7.71 4.36 -8.45
C THR A 133 -6.24 4.72 -8.22
N GLY A 134 -5.58 3.99 -7.32
CA GLY A 134 -4.16 4.09 -7.02
C GLY A 134 -3.74 5.20 -6.06
N TYR A 135 -4.65 6.04 -5.55
CA TYR A 135 -4.24 7.15 -4.65
C TYR A 135 -3.48 6.70 -3.41
N THR A 136 -3.90 5.62 -2.75
CA THR A 136 -3.19 5.07 -1.58
C THR A 136 -1.77 4.63 -1.94
N MET A 137 -1.61 3.92 -3.06
CA MET A 137 -0.30 3.50 -3.55
C MET A 137 0.56 4.69 -3.97
N ARG A 138 -0.01 5.70 -4.63
CA ARG A 138 0.69 6.95 -5.00
C ARG A 138 1.17 7.71 -3.76
N ALA A 139 0.34 7.79 -2.71
CA ALA A 139 0.73 8.39 -1.43
C ALA A 139 1.89 7.62 -0.77
N ALA A 140 1.87 6.28 -0.84
CA ALA A 140 2.97 5.44 -0.35
C ALA A 140 4.26 5.64 -1.15
N VAL A 141 4.19 5.73 -2.49
CA VAL A 141 5.34 6.03 -3.36
C VAL A 141 5.91 7.41 -3.06
N ALA A 142 5.05 8.43 -2.93
CA ALA A 142 5.47 9.79 -2.58
C ALA A 142 6.17 9.82 -1.21
N ALA A 143 5.62 9.14 -0.21
CA ALA A 143 6.23 9.00 1.10
C ALA A 143 7.62 8.37 1.04
N ALA A 144 7.77 7.26 0.30
CA ALA A 144 9.07 6.61 0.16
C ALA A 144 10.12 7.51 -0.51
N LYS A 145 9.72 8.26 -1.54
CA LYS A 145 10.60 9.21 -2.24
C LYS A 145 11.02 10.38 -1.36
N ARG A 146 10.09 10.97 -0.60
CA ARG A 146 10.42 12.07 0.33
C ARG A 146 11.29 11.61 1.49
N ARG A 147 11.25 10.32 1.83
CA ARG A 147 12.19 9.67 2.77
C ARG A 147 13.45 9.13 2.08
N HIS A 148 13.79 9.65 0.91
CA HIS A 148 15.07 9.39 0.23
C HIS A 148 15.34 7.92 -0.10
N ALA A 149 14.30 7.13 -0.40
CA ALA A 149 14.47 5.82 -1.02
C ALA A 149 15.28 5.95 -2.32
N ALA A 150 16.28 5.09 -2.50
CA ALA A 150 17.08 5.05 -3.73
C ALA A 150 16.26 4.53 -4.91
N ALA A 151 15.33 3.61 -4.65
CA ALA A 151 14.38 3.11 -5.62
C ALA A 151 13.07 2.74 -4.92
N VAL A 152 11.96 2.89 -5.64
CA VAL A 152 10.64 2.48 -5.18
C VAL A 152 10.08 1.45 -6.17
N ILE A 153 9.70 0.29 -5.66
CA ILE A 153 9.09 -0.80 -6.41
C ILE A 153 7.68 -0.99 -5.86
N VAL A 154 6.67 -0.80 -6.72
CA VAL A 154 5.29 -1.20 -6.42
C VAL A 154 5.11 -2.63 -6.91
N ALA A 155 4.73 -3.53 -6.01
CA ALA A 155 4.47 -4.92 -6.33
C ALA A 155 3.03 -5.26 -5.95
N VAL A 156 2.20 -5.58 -6.94
CA VAL A 156 0.77 -5.84 -6.75
C VAL A 156 0.31 -7.01 -7.61
N PRO A 157 -0.68 -7.80 -7.19
CA PRO A 157 -1.21 -8.87 -8.01
C PRO A 157 -1.88 -8.33 -9.28
N HIS A 158 -2.63 -7.23 -9.15
CA HIS A 158 -3.31 -6.62 -10.28
C HIS A 158 -3.54 -5.12 -10.06
N GLY A 159 -3.76 -4.38 -11.15
CA GLY A 159 -4.12 -2.97 -11.08
C GLY A 159 -4.74 -2.43 -12.35
N ALA A 160 -5.50 -1.34 -12.23
CA ALA A 160 -6.02 -0.60 -13.38
C ALA A 160 -4.84 -0.06 -14.18
N LYS A 161 -4.84 -0.31 -15.49
CA LYS A 161 -3.71 0.04 -16.37
C LYS A 161 -3.30 1.50 -16.22
N ASP A 162 -4.26 2.42 -16.25
CA ASP A 162 -4.01 3.86 -16.14
C ASP A 162 -3.36 4.20 -14.78
N SER A 163 -3.85 3.63 -13.67
CA SER A 163 -3.26 3.85 -12.35
C SER A 163 -1.84 3.31 -12.23
N LEU A 164 -1.54 2.16 -12.85
CA LEU A 164 -0.17 1.62 -12.89
C LEU A 164 0.75 2.45 -13.78
N GLU A 165 0.24 3.00 -14.90
CA GLU A 165 0.98 3.96 -15.74
C GLU A 165 1.31 5.25 -14.99
N GLU A 166 0.38 5.79 -14.20
CA GLU A 166 0.66 6.96 -13.35
C GLU A 166 1.77 6.67 -12.33
N LEU A 167 1.76 5.51 -11.67
CA LEU A 167 2.84 5.11 -10.75
C LEU A 167 4.20 5.01 -11.47
N ARG A 168 4.22 4.53 -12.72
CA ARG A 168 5.43 4.51 -13.55
C ARG A 168 5.91 5.92 -13.90
N LYS A 169 5.01 6.82 -14.29
CA LYS A 169 5.32 8.24 -14.58
C LYS A 169 5.85 8.96 -13.34
N GLU A 170 5.34 8.62 -12.17
CA GLU A 170 5.85 9.09 -10.87
C GLU A 170 7.22 8.49 -10.53
N GLY A 171 7.75 7.58 -11.34
CA GLY A 171 9.09 7.02 -11.24
C GLY A 171 9.18 5.85 -10.26
N ALA A 172 8.09 5.11 -10.04
CA ALA A 172 8.14 3.80 -9.40
C ALA A 172 8.35 2.71 -10.47
N GLN A 173 9.09 1.66 -10.13
CA GLN A 173 9.07 0.43 -10.92
C GLN A 173 7.82 -0.37 -10.52
N VAL A 174 7.04 -0.83 -11.50
CA VAL A 174 5.79 -1.55 -11.24
C VAL A 174 5.94 -3.01 -11.64
N ILE A 175 5.70 -3.90 -10.68
CA ILE A 175 5.60 -5.36 -10.86
C ILE A 175 4.14 -5.74 -10.61
N ALA A 176 3.38 -5.89 -11.70
CA ALA A 176 2.01 -6.40 -11.68
C ALA A 176 1.98 -7.84 -12.24
N LEU A 177 1.13 -8.71 -11.70
CA LEU A 177 0.86 -10.02 -12.32
C LEU A 177 -0.18 -9.86 -13.45
N GLU A 178 -1.18 -9.02 -13.24
CA GLU A 178 -2.26 -8.74 -14.19
C GLU A 178 -2.49 -7.23 -14.39
N GLU A 179 -2.64 -6.79 -15.64
CA GLU A 179 -3.00 -5.41 -16.01
C GLU A 179 -4.23 -5.43 -16.93
N PRO A 180 -5.42 -5.73 -16.40
CA PRO A 180 -6.62 -5.93 -17.21
C PRO A 180 -7.08 -4.62 -17.85
N ALA A 181 -7.66 -4.71 -19.06
CA ALA A 181 -8.17 -3.58 -19.80
C ALA A 181 -9.40 -2.92 -19.15
N TRP A 182 -10.18 -3.69 -18.39
CA TRP A 182 -11.30 -3.19 -17.60
C TRP A 182 -11.07 -3.52 -16.13
N TYR A 183 -11.26 -2.52 -15.27
CA TYR A 183 -11.00 -2.63 -13.85
C TYR A 183 -12.16 -2.04 -13.05
N GLY A 184 -12.80 -2.86 -12.23
CA GLY A 184 -13.83 -2.42 -11.29
C GLY A 184 -13.24 -2.33 -9.88
N ALA A 185 -13.63 -3.25 -8.99
CA ALA A 185 -13.10 -3.32 -7.63
C ALA A 185 -11.98 -4.35 -7.48
N VAL A 186 -11.11 -4.15 -6.48
CA VAL A 186 -10.01 -5.07 -6.14
C VAL A 186 -10.53 -6.49 -5.89
N GLY A 187 -11.64 -6.63 -5.15
CA GLY A 187 -12.19 -7.94 -4.78
C GLY A 187 -12.64 -8.83 -5.94
N MET A 188 -12.87 -8.27 -7.15
CA MET A 188 -13.32 -9.06 -8.31
C MET A 188 -12.24 -10.02 -8.84
N PHE A 189 -10.98 -9.81 -8.48
CA PHE A 189 -9.86 -10.63 -8.94
C PHE A 189 -9.59 -11.83 -8.02
N TYR A 190 -10.35 -11.95 -6.93
CA TYR A 190 -10.17 -12.95 -5.88
C TYR A 190 -11.43 -13.80 -5.70
N HIS A 191 -11.28 -15.13 -5.77
CA HIS A 191 -12.38 -16.04 -5.48
C HIS A 191 -12.91 -15.91 -4.04
N VAL A 192 -11.99 -15.68 -3.09
CA VAL A 192 -12.28 -15.46 -1.67
C VAL A 192 -11.56 -14.19 -1.22
N PHE A 193 -12.32 -13.16 -0.84
CA PHE A 193 -11.80 -11.84 -0.47
C PHE A 193 -12.44 -11.30 0.82
N PRO A 194 -12.25 -11.99 1.97
CA PRO A 194 -12.79 -11.53 3.24
C PRO A 194 -12.13 -10.22 3.66
N GLN A 195 -12.82 -9.49 4.53
CA GLN A 195 -12.21 -8.34 5.21
C GLN A 195 -11.08 -8.84 6.13
N VAL A 196 -9.91 -8.23 6.02
CA VAL A 196 -8.78 -8.47 6.95
C VAL A 196 -8.94 -7.55 8.14
N GLU A 197 -8.87 -8.09 9.35
CA GLU A 197 -9.02 -7.35 10.61
C GLU A 197 -7.67 -6.96 11.24
N ASP A 198 -7.70 -6.01 12.18
CA ASP A 198 -6.48 -5.50 12.83
C ASP A 198 -5.73 -6.62 13.59
N GLU A 199 -6.45 -7.57 14.18
CA GLU A 199 -5.90 -8.73 14.90
C GLU A 199 -5.10 -9.66 13.98
N GLU A 200 -5.59 -9.85 12.75
CA GLU A 200 -4.90 -10.66 11.74
C GLU A 200 -3.60 -9.97 11.30
N VAL A 201 -3.65 -8.66 11.04
CA VAL A 201 -2.46 -7.86 10.73
C VAL A 201 -1.42 -7.96 11.86
N LEU A 202 -1.85 -7.85 13.12
CA LEU A 202 -0.96 -7.99 14.29
C LEU A 202 -0.34 -9.38 14.39
N ALA A 203 -1.09 -10.44 14.08
CA ALA A 203 -0.57 -11.81 14.06
C ALA A 203 0.50 -11.99 12.96
N LEU A 204 0.28 -11.42 11.77
CA LEU A 204 1.26 -11.44 10.68
C LEU A 204 2.52 -10.65 11.03
N MET A 205 2.37 -9.45 11.61
CA MET A 205 3.48 -8.63 12.08
C MET A 205 4.29 -9.32 13.19
N LYS A 206 3.66 -10.10 14.06
CA LYS A 206 4.37 -10.89 15.08
C LYS A 206 5.26 -11.98 14.47
N SER A 207 4.81 -12.61 13.39
CA SER A 207 5.49 -13.73 12.75
C SER A 207 6.55 -13.29 11.73
N TYR A 208 6.26 -12.24 10.95
CA TYR A 208 7.08 -11.83 9.79
C TYR A 208 7.37 -10.32 9.75
N GLY A 209 6.93 -9.56 10.74
CA GLY A 209 7.15 -8.12 10.80
C GLY A 209 8.54 -7.75 11.31
N ALA A 210 8.94 -6.50 11.06
CA ALA A 210 10.16 -5.93 11.59
C ALA A 210 10.13 -5.94 13.13
N LYS A 211 11.18 -6.51 13.72
CA LYS A 211 11.36 -6.59 15.17
C LYS A 211 12.15 -5.39 15.70
N SER A 212 11.92 -5.07 16.96
CA SER A 212 12.76 -4.17 17.77
C SER A 212 14.16 -4.74 17.95
#